data_AF-A0A413CVM3-F1
#
_entry.id   AF-A0A413CVM3-F1
#
_cell.length_a   1.000
_cell.length_b   1.000
_cell.length_c   1.000
_cell.angle_alpha   90.00
_cell.angle_beta   90.00
_cell.angle_gamma   90.00
#
_symmetry.space_group_name_H-M   'P 1'
#
loop_
_entity.id
_entity.type
_entity.pdbx_description
1 polymer ?
#
loop_
_entity_poly.entity_id
_entity_poly.type
_entity_poly.pdbx_seq_one_letter_code
_entity_poly.pdbx_strand_id
1 'polypeptide(L)'
;MTKNKVFLSIVVFVGVFSLLYGYQDLIGTEEINMVDQALINGFDFQMSFLVGLLSGLLVLVLTYNKEKIDPNILTEEFIRTKFSVSDLEKFEMLDEETKQGVYDYYQDHFDLDDVADCLSYIEKKQPKTNKFVKFGLLGVICCALILVLSPVHSDYVSAKEQYNEILRQQEEAYNQIITEQYLYYEGLPTIEILPGNNLKAGDVQKYVDEFIRTQPQFLLDNCRLIKFCEPQNFDAIAVADGVDIDNRGFGTYAYASSSDFSITLQMDVDKDYDQKGTVSHELTHIFDFAHANYYTYYGISDSYEWQRLHEMAPGSLGEYGRDDTAEFFADAGEMYINYPDELKEANMDIYNFMNNLYQMY
;
A
#
# COMPACT_ATOMS: atom_id res chain seq x y z
N MET A 1 -37.74 25.16 13.96
CA MET A 1 -36.68 24.26 13.46
C MET A 1 -35.78 23.96 14.65
N THR A 2 -35.63 22.68 15.03
CA THR A 2 -34.90 22.35 16.26
C THR A 2 -33.40 22.66 16.13
N LYS A 3 -32.80 23.21 17.19
CA LYS A 3 -31.36 23.57 17.25
C LYS A 3 -30.45 22.41 16.82
N ASN A 4 -30.83 21.18 17.14
CA ASN A 4 -30.07 19.96 16.82
C ASN A 4 -29.94 19.71 15.29
N LYS A 5 -30.93 20.12 14.48
CA LYS A 5 -30.90 19.91 13.02
C LYS A 5 -29.98 20.90 12.30
N VAL A 6 -29.99 22.14 12.77
CA VAL A 6 -29.06 23.17 12.28
C VAL A 6 -27.63 22.79 12.67
N PHE A 7 -27.44 22.32 13.90
CA PHE A 7 -26.14 21.81 14.36
C PHE A 7 -25.62 20.66 13.47
N LEU A 8 -26.45 19.66 13.17
CA LEU A 8 -26.06 18.56 12.28
C LEU A 8 -25.64 19.04 10.88
N SER A 9 -26.38 20.00 10.31
CA SER A 9 -26.04 20.61 9.01
C SER A 9 -24.69 21.32 9.04
N ILE A 10 -24.38 22.06 10.11
CA ILE A 10 -23.08 22.72 10.30
C ILE A 10 -21.96 21.69 10.44
N VAL A 11 -22.17 20.60 11.20
CA VAL A 11 -21.18 19.52 11.35
C VAL A 11 -20.85 18.90 9.99
N VAL A 12 -21.86 18.63 9.16
CA VAL A 12 -21.66 18.07 7.81
C VAL A 12 -20.92 19.05 6.91
N PHE A 13 -21.27 20.35 6.96
CA PHE A 13 -20.53 21.40 6.25
C PHE A 13 -19.05 21.38 6.61
N VAL A 14 -18.72 21.47 7.91
CA VAL A 14 -17.33 21.52 8.39
C VAL A 14 -16.60 20.23 8.04
N GLY A 15 -17.22 19.07 8.22
CA GLY A 15 -16.61 17.78 7.91
C GLY A 15 -16.26 17.63 6.43
N VAL A 16 -17.21 17.91 5.53
CA VAL A 16 -16.97 17.83 4.08
C VAL A 16 -15.93 18.84 3.64
N PHE A 17 -16.03 20.09 4.10
CA PHE A 17 -15.05 21.13 3.78
C PHE A 17 -13.63 20.72 4.20
N SER A 18 -13.48 20.25 5.45
CA SER A 18 -12.16 19.92 6.01
C SER A 18 -11.54 18.71 5.31
N LEU A 19 -12.34 17.71 4.92
CA LEU A 19 -11.86 16.55 4.18
C LEU A 19 -11.37 16.91 2.78
N LEU A 20 -12.12 17.77 2.07
CA LEU A 20 -11.76 18.15 0.69
C LEU A 20 -10.57 19.11 0.66
N TYR A 21 -10.62 20.17 1.46
CA TYR A 21 -9.57 21.18 1.49
C TYR A 21 -8.29 20.67 2.18
N GLY A 22 -8.43 19.81 3.19
CA GLY A 22 -7.33 19.18 3.90
C GLY A 22 -6.86 17.86 3.31
N TYR A 23 -7.29 17.50 2.09
CA TYR A 23 -6.94 16.20 1.48
C TYR A 23 -5.43 15.97 1.39
N GLN A 24 -4.66 17.02 1.06
CA GLN A 24 -3.19 16.95 1.02
C GLN A 24 -2.59 16.59 2.40
N ASP A 25 -3.10 17.20 3.47
CA ASP A 25 -2.62 16.93 4.83
C ASP A 25 -3.00 15.52 5.32
N LEU A 26 -4.07 14.93 4.76
CA LEU A 26 -4.54 13.57 5.09
C LEU A 26 -3.66 12.48 4.46
N ILE A 27 -3.13 12.70 3.26
CA ILE A 27 -2.24 11.74 2.57
C ILE A 27 -0.83 11.73 3.19
N GLY A 28 -0.42 12.82 3.84
CA GLY A 28 0.87 12.90 4.51
C GLY A 28 2.05 12.98 3.54
N THR A 29 3.11 12.19 3.77
CA THR A 29 4.37 12.22 2.99
C THR A 29 4.45 11.11 1.93
N GLU A 30 3.36 10.43 1.61
CA GLU A 30 3.34 9.47 0.50
C GLU A 30 3.65 10.19 -0.83
N GLU A 31 4.30 9.49 -1.77
CA GLU A 31 4.56 10.05 -3.10
C GLU A 31 3.23 10.42 -3.78
N ILE A 32 2.97 11.74 -3.87
CA ILE A 32 1.76 12.27 -4.49
C ILE A 32 1.77 11.91 -5.97
N ASN A 33 0.87 11.01 -6.36
CA ASN A 33 0.69 10.67 -7.76
C ASN A 33 -0.20 11.71 -8.47
N MET A 34 -0.34 11.58 -9.79
CA MET A 34 -1.12 12.53 -10.60
C MET A 34 -2.62 12.54 -10.29
N VAL A 35 -3.19 11.44 -9.77
CA VAL A 35 -4.60 11.36 -9.36
C VAL A 35 -4.80 12.20 -8.10
N ASP A 36 -3.90 12.06 -7.13
CA ASP A 36 -3.93 12.87 -5.91
C ASP A 36 -3.73 14.34 -6.23
N GLN A 37 -2.80 14.67 -7.13
CA GLN A 37 -2.59 16.04 -7.58
C GLN A 37 -3.83 16.64 -8.26
N ALA A 38 -4.56 15.86 -9.06
CA ALA A 38 -5.79 16.31 -9.69
C ALA A 38 -6.88 16.63 -8.64
N LEU A 39 -7.01 15.82 -7.59
CA LEU A 39 -7.95 16.07 -6.48
C LEU A 39 -7.53 17.29 -5.66
N ILE A 40 -6.25 17.43 -5.31
CA ILE A 40 -5.70 18.57 -4.57
C ILE A 40 -5.95 19.88 -5.33
N ASN A 41 -5.67 19.87 -6.64
CA ASN A 41 -5.88 21.06 -7.49
C ASN A 41 -7.37 21.37 -7.68
N GLY A 42 -8.21 20.34 -7.78
CA GLY A 42 -9.66 20.50 -7.99
C GLY A 42 -10.42 20.95 -6.74
N PHE A 43 -9.94 20.62 -5.54
CA PHE A 43 -10.55 20.97 -4.26
C PHE A 43 -9.86 22.15 -3.57
N ASP A 44 -9.70 23.26 -4.29
CA ASP A 44 -9.28 24.51 -3.68
C ASP A 44 -10.27 25.01 -2.60
N PHE A 45 -9.90 26.08 -1.90
CA PHE A 45 -10.74 26.63 -0.84
C PHE A 45 -12.17 26.93 -1.31
N GLN A 46 -12.32 27.52 -2.50
CA GLN A 46 -13.62 27.97 -3.01
C GLN A 46 -14.52 26.77 -3.34
N MET A 47 -13.98 25.79 -4.05
CA MET A 47 -14.67 24.57 -4.43
C MET A 47 -15.04 23.74 -3.21
N SER A 48 -14.09 23.53 -2.30
CA SER A 48 -14.31 22.81 -1.03
C SER A 48 -15.38 23.49 -0.18
N PHE A 49 -15.36 24.83 -0.08
CA PHE A 49 -16.37 25.58 0.66
C PHE A 49 -17.75 25.44 0.04
N LEU A 50 -17.85 25.53 -1.30
CA LEU A 50 -19.11 25.44 -2.02
C LEU A 50 -19.72 24.04 -1.91
N VAL A 51 -18.92 22.98 -2.08
CA VAL A 51 -19.37 21.58 -1.92
C VAL A 51 -19.77 21.31 -0.46
N GLY A 52 -18.98 21.78 0.50
CA GLY A 52 -19.35 21.72 1.92
C GLY A 52 -20.68 22.40 2.18
N LEU A 53 -20.89 23.61 1.66
CA LEU A 53 -22.12 24.40 1.87
C LEU A 53 -23.34 23.70 1.30
N LEU A 54 -23.24 23.22 0.05
CA LEU A 54 -24.31 22.48 -0.60
C LEU A 54 -24.63 21.17 0.14
N SER A 55 -23.62 20.47 0.67
CA SER A 55 -23.80 19.27 1.49
C SER A 55 -24.51 19.57 2.81
N GLY A 56 -24.12 20.65 3.49
CA GLY A 56 -24.80 21.14 4.69
C GLY A 56 -26.27 21.51 4.39
N LEU A 57 -26.53 22.23 3.30
CA LEU A 57 -27.88 22.59 2.86
C LEU A 57 -28.72 21.36 2.50
N LEU A 58 -28.12 20.35 1.87
CA LEU A 58 -28.79 19.09 1.56
C LEU A 58 -29.33 18.44 2.84
N VAL A 59 -28.49 18.31 3.87
CA VAL A 59 -28.89 17.76 5.18
C VAL A 59 -29.92 18.63 5.87
N LEU A 60 -29.81 19.96 5.74
CA LEU A 60 -30.79 20.90 6.28
C LEU A 60 -32.18 20.65 5.69
N VAL A 61 -32.27 20.54 4.36
CA VAL A 61 -33.54 20.29 3.65
C VAL A 61 -34.07 18.88 3.95
N LEU A 62 -33.21 17.86 3.98
CA LEU A 62 -33.58 16.48 4.33
C LEU A 62 -34.21 16.40 5.73
N THR A 63 -33.62 17.08 6.71
CA THR A 63 -34.09 17.08 8.10
C THR A 63 -35.20 18.09 8.38
N TYR A 64 -35.43 19.04 7.46
CA TYR A 64 -36.50 20.02 7.58
C TYR A 64 -37.86 19.34 7.57
N ASN A 65 -38.57 19.52 8.68
CA ASN A 65 -39.98 19.23 8.87
C ASN A 65 -40.54 20.31 9.80
N LYS A 66 -41.79 20.74 9.56
CA LYS A 66 -42.47 21.63 10.49
C LYS A 66 -42.58 20.96 11.87
N GLU A 67 -42.39 21.75 12.93
CA GLU A 67 -42.54 21.25 14.29
C GLU A 67 -43.99 20.87 14.54
N LYS A 68 -44.20 19.66 15.05
CA LYS A 68 -45.53 19.20 15.43
C LYS A 68 -45.98 20.01 16.64
N ILE A 69 -47.24 20.42 16.63
CA ILE A 69 -47.88 21.00 17.82
C ILE A 69 -48.12 19.85 18.80
N ASP A 70 -47.95 20.11 20.10
CA ASP A 70 -48.27 19.14 21.14
C ASP A 70 -49.72 18.65 20.96
N PRO A 71 -49.96 17.33 20.81
CA PRO A 71 -51.30 16.79 20.73
C PRO A 71 -52.21 17.25 21.86
N ASN A 72 -51.70 17.42 23.08
CA ASN A 72 -52.50 17.85 24.23
C ASN A 72 -53.06 19.28 24.05
N ILE A 73 -52.24 20.20 23.55
CA ILE A 73 -52.68 21.57 23.22
C ILE A 73 -53.79 21.54 22.16
N LEU A 74 -53.66 20.68 21.15
CA LEU A 74 -54.69 20.54 20.10
C LEU A 74 -55.96 19.84 20.60
N THR A 75 -55.84 18.91 21.55
CA THR A 75 -56.96 18.26 22.24
C THR A 75 -57.72 19.29 23.09
N GLU A 76 -57.02 20.13 23.85
CA GLU A 76 -57.62 21.22 24.61
C GLU A 76 -58.31 22.24 23.70
N GLU A 77 -57.67 22.61 22.57
CA GLU A 77 -58.29 23.46 21.56
C GLU A 77 -59.57 22.83 20.99
N PHE A 78 -59.57 21.52 20.73
CA PHE A 78 -60.74 20.78 20.27
C PHE A 78 -61.88 20.81 21.30
N ILE A 79 -61.59 20.55 22.58
CA ILE A 79 -62.60 20.61 23.67
C ILE A 79 -63.25 21.99 23.73
N ARG A 80 -62.46 23.07 23.62
CA ARG A 80 -62.99 24.44 23.57
C ARG A 80 -63.96 24.66 22.41
N THR A 81 -63.79 23.98 21.27
CA THR A 81 -64.73 24.10 20.14
C THR A 81 -66.11 23.51 20.42
N LYS A 82 -66.25 22.68 21.46
CA LYS A 82 -67.53 22.06 21.87
C LYS A 82 -68.32 22.95 22.84
N PHE A 83 -67.72 24.03 23.37
CA PHE A 83 -68.41 24.96 24.28
C PHE A 83 -69.32 25.92 23.54
N SER A 84 -70.46 26.27 24.16
CA SER A 84 -71.25 27.42 23.72
C SER A 84 -70.51 28.73 24.04
N VAL A 85 -70.87 29.83 23.39
CA VAL A 85 -70.25 31.15 23.65
C VAL A 85 -70.31 31.53 25.13
N SER A 86 -71.46 31.27 25.78
CA SER A 86 -71.65 31.52 27.21
C SER A 86 -70.78 30.62 28.09
N ASP A 87 -70.57 29.37 27.70
CA ASP A 87 -69.77 28.43 28.51
C ASP A 87 -68.28 28.70 28.36
N LEU A 88 -67.84 29.16 27.18
CA LEU A 88 -66.47 29.59 26.96
C LEU A 88 -66.15 30.85 27.79
N GLU A 89 -67.05 31.83 27.86
CA GLU A 89 -66.86 33.03 28.70
C GLU A 89 -66.73 32.68 30.19
N LYS A 90 -67.51 31.71 30.68
CA LYS A 90 -67.38 31.20 32.06
C LYS A 90 -66.08 30.43 32.26
N PHE A 91 -65.71 29.60 31.29
CA PHE A 91 -64.49 28.80 31.33
C PHE A 91 -63.23 29.67 31.39
N GLU A 92 -63.19 30.78 30.65
CA GLU A 92 -62.05 31.70 30.66
C GLU A 92 -61.87 32.46 31.98
N MET A 93 -62.95 32.58 32.78
CA MET A 93 -62.90 33.18 34.12
C MET A 93 -62.41 32.22 35.22
N LEU A 94 -62.21 30.93 34.90
CA LEU A 94 -61.68 29.94 35.84
C LEU A 94 -60.17 30.11 36.05
N ASP A 95 -59.66 29.66 37.19
CA ASP A 95 -58.23 29.49 37.40
C ASP A 95 -57.70 28.28 36.61
N GLU A 96 -56.39 28.22 36.41
CA GLU A 96 -55.76 27.22 35.55
C GLU A 96 -55.88 25.78 36.09
N GLU A 97 -55.91 25.57 37.41
CA GLU A 97 -56.09 24.24 37.99
C GLU A 97 -57.51 23.74 37.70
N THR A 98 -58.50 24.61 37.83
CA THR A 98 -59.89 24.28 37.49
C THR A 98 -60.08 24.08 35.99
N LYS A 99 -59.41 24.86 35.12
CA LYS A 99 -59.44 24.64 33.66
C LYS A 99 -58.88 23.28 33.28
N GLN A 100 -57.79 22.85 33.91
CA GLN A 100 -57.22 21.53 33.68
C GLN A 100 -58.20 20.41 34.07
N GLY A 101 -58.84 20.53 35.24
CA GLY A 101 -59.85 19.56 35.67
C GLY A 101 -61.05 19.47 34.71
N VAL A 102 -61.42 20.57 34.04
CA VAL A 102 -62.45 20.55 32.99
C VAL A 102 -61.95 19.82 31.74
N TYR A 103 -60.72 20.04 31.30
CA TYR A 103 -60.18 19.29 30.16
C TYR A 103 -60.12 17.79 30.44
N ASP A 104 -59.63 17.40 31.62
CA ASP A 104 -59.55 16.00 32.03
C ASP A 104 -60.94 15.35 32.07
N TYR A 105 -61.94 16.05 32.62
CA TYR A 105 -63.34 15.60 32.62
C TYR A 105 -63.85 15.35 31.19
N TYR A 106 -63.62 16.26 30.26
CA TYR A 106 -64.08 16.08 28.88
C TYR A 106 -63.35 14.93 28.17
N GLN A 107 -62.04 14.77 28.38
CA GLN A 107 -61.29 13.66 27.79
C GLN A 107 -61.75 12.30 28.32
N ASP A 108 -62.03 12.18 29.62
CA ASP A 108 -62.50 10.93 30.24
C ASP A 108 -63.94 10.55 29.82
N HIS A 109 -64.69 11.49 29.26
CA HIS A 109 -66.09 11.30 28.83
C HIS A 109 -66.28 11.32 27.31
N PHE A 110 -65.20 11.34 26.52
CA PHE A 110 -65.31 11.17 25.07
C PHE A 110 -65.89 9.80 24.73
N ASP A 111 -66.88 9.77 23.86
CA ASP A 111 -67.29 8.55 23.19
C ASP A 111 -66.36 8.23 22.00
N LEU A 112 -66.62 7.11 21.33
CA LEU A 112 -65.78 6.68 20.20
C LEU A 112 -65.78 7.67 19.03
N ASP A 113 -66.88 8.38 18.81
CA ASP A 113 -67.01 9.35 17.72
C ASP A 113 -66.26 10.64 18.08
N ASP A 114 -66.33 11.10 19.34
CA ASP A 114 -65.56 12.24 19.85
C ASP A 114 -64.05 11.98 19.80
N VAL A 115 -63.59 10.75 20.10
CA VAL A 115 -62.18 10.37 19.96
C VAL A 115 -61.75 10.43 18.48
N ALA A 116 -62.55 9.89 17.56
CA ALA A 116 -62.24 9.91 16.14
C ALA A 116 -62.20 11.33 15.57
N ASP A 117 -63.15 12.18 15.97
CA ASP A 117 -63.22 13.59 15.59
C ASP A 117 -62.03 14.38 16.15
N CYS A 118 -61.65 14.13 17.40
CA CYS A 118 -60.48 14.76 18.03
C CYS A 118 -59.18 14.37 17.30
N LEU A 119 -58.99 13.09 16.99
CA LEU A 119 -57.81 12.63 16.23
C LEU A 119 -57.75 13.24 14.83
N SER A 120 -58.89 13.31 14.13
CA SER A 120 -59.03 13.97 12.82
C SER A 120 -58.72 15.47 12.91
N TYR A 121 -59.21 16.14 13.97
CA TYR A 121 -58.92 17.55 14.24
C TYR A 121 -57.42 17.79 14.44
N ILE A 122 -56.78 16.97 15.28
CA ILE A 122 -55.33 17.01 15.51
C ILE A 122 -54.61 16.83 14.19
N GLU A 123 -54.88 15.77 13.41
CA GLU A 123 -54.19 15.51 12.14
C GLU A 123 -54.34 16.67 11.14
N LYS A 124 -55.52 17.28 11.07
CA LYS A 124 -55.80 18.39 10.16
C LYS A 124 -55.10 19.68 10.57
N LYS A 125 -54.99 19.95 11.88
CA LYS A 125 -54.32 21.14 12.44
C LYS A 125 -52.81 20.99 12.56
N GLN A 126 -52.28 19.76 12.55
CA GLN A 126 -50.84 19.53 12.53
C GLN A 126 -50.21 20.21 11.29
N PRO A 127 -49.15 21.02 11.47
CA PRO A 127 -48.53 21.72 10.37
C PRO A 127 -47.84 20.75 9.42
N LYS A 128 -48.27 20.73 8.15
CA LYS A 128 -47.71 19.85 7.12
C LYS A 128 -46.56 20.53 6.38
N THR A 129 -45.46 19.82 6.19
CA THR A 129 -44.35 20.23 5.30
C THR A 129 -44.79 20.02 3.86
N ASN A 130 -44.57 21.01 2.98
CA ASN A 130 -44.86 20.86 1.56
C ASN A 130 -43.82 19.93 0.92
N LYS A 131 -44.25 18.71 0.58
CA LYS A 131 -43.37 17.68 -0.01
C LYS A 131 -42.80 18.12 -1.37
N PHE A 132 -43.58 18.80 -2.20
CA PHE A 132 -43.14 19.25 -3.52
C PHE A 132 -42.03 20.29 -3.44
N VAL A 133 -42.18 21.28 -2.54
CA VAL A 133 -41.13 22.29 -2.31
C VAL A 133 -39.86 21.63 -1.80
N LYS A 134 -39.99 20.68 -0.86
CA LYS A 134 -38.85 19.93 -0.32
C LYS A 134 -38.12 19.14 -1.42
N PHE A 135 -38.84 18.37 -2.23
CA PHE A 135 -38.23 17.62 -3.33
C PHE A 135 -37.64 18.53 -4.40
N GLY A 136 -38.27 19.67 -4.70
CA GLY A 136 -37.72 20.67 -5.61
C GLY A 136 -36.40 21.24 -5.12
N LEU A 137 -36.31 21.61 -3.84
CA LEU A 137 -35.06 22.07 -3.23
C LEU A 137 -33.97 21.00 -3.23
N LEU A 138 -34.31 19.76 -2.89
CA LEU A 138 -33.36 18.64 -2.97
C LEU A 138 -32.85 18.46 -4.40
N GLY A 139 -33.73 18.49 -5.40
CA GLY A 139 -33.35 18.40 -6.81
C GLY A 139 -32.39 19.51 -7.23
N VAL A 140 -32.67 20.76 -6.86
CA VAL A 140 -31.79 21.91 -7.18
C VAL A 140 -30.41 21.76 -6.52
N ILE A 141 -30.36 21.37 -5.24
CA ILE A 141 -29.09 21.18 -4.52
C ILE A 141 -28.28 20.03 -5.15
N CYS A 142 -28.91 18.91 -5.48
CA CYS A 142 -28.24 17.80 -6.15
C CYS A 142 -27.70 18.21 -7.53
N CYS A 143 -28.49 18.93 -8.34
CA CYS A 143 -28.00 19.46 -9.62
C CYS A 143 -26.82 20.42 -9.44
N ALA A 144 -26.87 21.31 -8.44
CA ALA A 144 -25.77 22.21 -8.14
C ALA A 144 -24.50 21.44 -7.73
N LEU A 145 -24.61 20.42 -6.88
CA LEU A 145 -23.50 19.55 -6.51
C LEU A 145 -22.88 18.86 -7.73
N ILE A 146 -23.71 18.30 -8.62
CA ILE A 146 -23.24 17.66 -9.85
C ILE A 146 -22.46 18.64 -10.72
N LEU A 147 -23.00 19.86 -10.92
CA LEU A 147 -22.35 20.87 -11.75
C LEU A 147 -21.02 21.36 -11.15
N VAL A 148 -20.97 21.55 -9.83
CA VAL A 148 -19.76 21.98 -9.11
C VAL A 148 -18.70 20.89 -9.13
N LEU A 149 -19.08 19.62 -8.96
CA LEU A 149 -18.14 18.50 -8.95
C LEU A 149 -17.72 18.04 -10.35
N SER A 150 -18.45 18.42 -11.41
CA SER A 150 -18.20 17.92 -12.77
C SER A 150 -16.79 18.22 -13.29
N PRO A 151 -16.20 19.42 -13.11
CA PRO A 151 -14.83 19.70 -13.55
C PRO A 151 -13.82 18.83 -12.80
N VAL A 152 -13.91 18.78 -11.46
CA VAL A 152 -13.02 17.99 -10.60
C VAL A 152 -13.10 16.50 -10.94
N HIS A 153 -14.32 15.99 -11.19
CA HIS A 153 -14.52 14.61 -11.63
C HIS A 153 -13.89 14.35 -13.00
N SER A 154 -14.01 15.29 -13.95
CA SER A 154 -13.39 15.16 -15.28
C SER A 154 -11.86 15.09 -15.18
N ASP A 155 -11.26 15.97 -14.38
CA ASP A 155 -9.81 16.02 -14.17
C ASP A 155 -9.32 14.74 -13.47
N TYR A 156 -10.05 14.28 -12.46
CA TYR A 156 -9.79 13.00 -11.79
C TYR A 156 -9.83 11.81 -12.76
N VAL A 157 -10.85 11.72 -13.62
CA VAL A 157 -10.96 10.63 -14.60
C VAL A 157 -9.78 10.67 -15.57
N SER A 158 -9.43 11.85 -16.09
CA SER A 158 -8.30 11.98 -17.01
C SER A 158 -6.96 11.63 -16.35
N ALA A 159 -6.72 12.10 -15.13
CA ALA A 159 -5.51 11.76 -14.38
C ALA A 159 -5.43 10.26 -14.07
N LYS A 160 -6.57 9.64 -13.74
CA LYS A 160 -6.65 8.19 -13.52
C LYS A 160 -6.34 7.39 -14.78
N GLU A 161 -6.86 7.80 -15.93
CA GLU A 161 -6.55 7.16 -17.21
C GLU A 161 -5.06 7.27 -17.56
N GLN A 162 -4.46 8.45 -17.39
CA GLN A 162 -3.03 8.66 -17.60
C GLN A 162 -2.17 7.84 -16.63
N TYR A 163 -2.57 7.78 -15.35
CA TYR A 163 -1.86 7.00 -14.36
C TYR A 163 -1.91 5.50 -14.68
N ASN A 164 -3.08 4.99 -15.06
CA ASN A 164 -3.23 3.60 -15.49
C ASN A 164 -2.42 3.30 -16.76
N GLU A 165 -2.31 4.26 -17.68
CA GLU A 165 -1.48 4.12 -18.87
C GLU A 165 0.02 4.02 -18.51
N ILE A 166 0.48 4.84 -17.56
CA ILE A 166 1.85 4.75 -17.04
C ILE A 166 2.11 3.40 -16.39
N LEU A 167 1.19 2.93 -15.55
CA LEU A 167 1.30 1.61 -14.93
C LEU A 167 1.36 0.50 -15.99
N ARG A 168 0.54 0.58 -17.05
CA ARG A 168 0.57 -0.37 -18.15
C ARG A 168 1.90 -0.33 -18.90
N GLN A 169 2.43 0.86 -19.19
CA GLN A 169 3.73 1.02 -19.86
C GLN A 169 4.88 0.49 -19.00
N GLN A 170 4.84 0.71 -17.68
CA GLN A 170 5.80 0.15 -16.75
C GLN A 170 5.71 -1.38 -16.71
N GLU A 171 4.50 -1.94 -16.67
CA GLU A 171 4.29 -3.40 -16.71
C GLU A 171 4.73 -4.00 -18.05
N GLU A 172 4.46 -3.33 -19.18
CA GLU A 172 4.92 -3.75 -20.51
C GLU A 172 6.45 -3.71 -20.60
N ALA A 173 7.10 -2.64 -20.12
CA ALA A 173 8.55 -2.52 -20.08
C ALA A 173 9.19 -3.56 -19.15
N TYR A 174 8.58 -3.81 -17.98
CA TYR A 174 9.03 -4.84 -17.04
C TYR A 174 8.98 -6.23 -17.71
N ASN A 175 7.87 -6.55 -18.37
CA ASN A 175 7.65 -7.87 -18.98
C ASN A 175 8.28 -8.04 -20.37
N GLN A 176 8.95 -7.02 -20.91
CA GLN A 176 9.67 -7.14 -22.17
C GLN A 176 10.76 -8.21 -22.06
N ILE A 177 10.80 -9.16 -22.99
CA ILE A 177 11.86 -10.16 -23.05
C ILE A 177 13.13 -9.51 -23.60
N ILE A 178 14.25 -9.68 -22.91
CA ILE A 178 15.55 -9.21 -23.38
C ILE A 178 15.95 -10.02 -24.63
N THR A 179 16.34 -9.30 -25.68
CA THR A 179 16.77 -9.92 -26.95
C THR A 179 18.28 -9.84 -27.16
N GLU A 180 18.92 -8.92 -26.43
CA GLU A 180 20.34 -8.70 -26.42
C GLU A 180 21.03 -9.79 -25.61
N GLN A 181 22.02 -10.45 -26.22
CA GLN A 181 22.84 -11.43 -25.52
C GLN A 181 23.76 -10.78 -24.48
N TYR A 182 24.19 -9.54 -24.69
CA TYR A 182 25.13 -8.85 -23.79
C TYR A 182 24.56 -7.50 -23.35
N LEU A 183 24.55 -7.27 -22.03
CA LEU A 183 24.11 -6.05 -21.39
C LEU A 183 25.29 -5.38 -20.67
N TYR A 184 25.35 -4.05 -20.74
CA TYR A 184 26.45 -3.25 -20.20
C TYR A 184 25.89 -2.26 -19.18
N TYR A 185 26.37 -2.38 -17.95
CA TYR A 185 26.03 -1.49 -16.85
C TYR A 185 27.29 -0.79 -16.35
N GLU A 186 27.19 0.50 -16.08
CA GLU A 186 28.33 1.26 -15.54
C GLU A 186 28.77 0.67 -14.20
N GLY A 187 30.08 0.41 -14.08
CA GLY A 187 30.71 -0.13 -12.87
C GLY A 187 30.55 -1.64 -12.67
N LEU A 188 29.88 -2.36 -13.57
CA LEU A 188 29.65 -3.81 -13.44
C LEU A 188 30.38 -4.61 -14.53
N PRO A 189 30.67 -5.91 -14.28
CA PRO A 189 31.04 -6.85 -15.33
C PRO A 189 30.01 -6.88 -16.45
N THR A 190 30.42 -7.33 -17.64
CA THR A 190 29.46 -7.56 -18.73
C THR A 190 28.46 -8.62 -18.28
N ILE A 191 27.18 -8.40 -18.54
CA ILE A 191 26.15 -9.40 -18.26
C ILE A 191 25.80 -10.11 -19.56
N GLU A 192 25.88 -11.43 -19.58
CA GLU A 192 25.46 -12.27 -20.70
C GLU A 192 24.15 -12.98 -20.39
N ILE A 193 23.17 -12.84 -21.26
CA ILE A 193 21.95 -13.65 -21.26
C ILE A 193 22.23 -14.89 -22.10
N LEU A 194 22.32 -16.07 -21.47
CA LEU A 194 22.67 -17.28 -22.18
C LEU A 194 21.60 -17.65 -23.22
N PRO A 195 21.99 -18.18 -24.40
CA PRO A 195 21.03 -18.54 -25.45
C PRO A 195 19.95 -19.52 -24.99
N GLY A 196 18.72 -19.34 -25.46
CA GLY A 196 17.59 -20.21 -25.13
C GLY A 196 16.80 -19.78 -23.87
N ASN A 197 17.21 -18.68 -23.24
CA ASN A 197 16.53 -18.10 -22.08
C ASN A 197 15.66 -16.90 -22.49
N ASN A 198 14.48 -16.78 -21.88
CA ASN A 198 13.53 -15.69 -22.12
C ASN A 198 13.34 -14.84 -20.85
N LEU A 199 14.40 -14.17 -20.43
CA LEU A 199 14.38 -13.35 -19.22
C LEU A 199 13.66 -12.03 -19.46
N LYS A 200 12.78 -11.65 -18.52
CA LYS A 200 12.13 -10.34 -18.52
C LYS A 200 13.13 -9.25 -18.13
N ALA A 201 13.05 -8.11 -18.79
CA ALA A 201 13.90 -6.95 -18.54
C ALA A 201 13.79 -6.48 -17.07
N GLY A 202 12.58 -6.47 -16.53
CA GLY A 202 12.32 -6.13 -15.14
C GLY A 202 12.98 -7.08 -14.14
N ASP A 203 12.91 -8.39 -14.38
CA ASP A 203 13.51 -9.40 -13.49
C ASP A 203 15.04 -9.30 -13.50
N VAL A 204 15.65 -9.13 -14.69
CA VAL A 204 17.10 -8.92 -14.81
C VAL A 204 17.52 -7.63 -14.12
N GLN A 205 16.81 -6.52 -14.37
CA GLN A 205 17.15 -5.24 -13.74
C GLN A 205 17.06 -5.31 -12.22
N LYS A 206 15.99 -5.93 -11.70
CA LYS A 206 15.82 -6.16 -10.26
C LYS A 206 16.96 -6.98 -9.68
N TYR A 207 17.31 -8.11 -10.30
CA TYR A 207 18.41 -8.97 -9.85
C TYR A 207 19.74 -8.22 -9.83
N VAL A 208 20.01 -7.45 -10.89
CA VAL A 208 21.23 -6.64 -11.00
C VAL A 208 21.30 -5.61 -9.88
N ASP A 209 20.21 -4.87 -9.62
CA ASP A 209 20.22 -3.80 -8.62
C ASP A 209 20.24 -4.34 -7.18
N GLU A 210 19.55 -5.46 -6.92
CA GLU A 210 19.47 -6.05 -5.57
C GLU A 210 20.70 -6.88 -5.21
N PHE A 211 21.23 -7.70 -6.14
CA PHE A 211 22.21 -8.74 -5.81
C PHE A 211 23.58 -8.56 -6.45
N ILE A 212 23.69 -7.89 -7.60
CA ILE A 212 25.00 -7.66 -8.26
C ILE A 212 25.59 -6.32 -7.84
N ARG A 213 24.83 -5.23 -7.95
CA ARG A 213 25.29 -3.87 -7.68
C ARG A 213 25.63 -3.63 -6.20
N THR A 214 25.06 -4.43 -5.31
CA THR A 214 25.30 -4.35 -3.87
C THR A 214 26.58 -5.08 -3.43
N GLN A 215 27.25 -5.79 -4.34
CA GLN A 215 28.50 -6.50 -4.06
C GLN A 215 29.69 -5.54 -3.93
N PRO A 216 30.73 -5.90 -3.16
CA PRO A 216 31.94 -5.09 -3.07
C PRO A 216 32.61 -4.94 -4.45
N GLN A 217 32.96 -3.70 -4.80
CA GLN A 217 33.52 -3.39 -6.12
C GLN A 217 34.81 -4.17 -6.42
N PHE A 218 35.67 -4.40 -5.43
CA PHE A 218 36.91 -5.15 -5.64
C PHE A 218 36.66 -6.61 -6.07
N LEU A 219 35.52 -7.21 -5.71
CA LEU A 219 35.14 -8.53 -6.21
C LEU A 219 34.66 -8.44 -7.66
N LEU A 220 33.80 -7.47 -7.95
CA LEU A 220 33.28 -7.22 -9.29
C LEU A 220 34.40 -6.92 -10.29
N ASP A 221 35.44 -6.19 -9.88
CA ASP A 221 36.59 -5.85 -10.72
C ASP A 221 37.41 -7.08 -11.17
N ASN A 222 37.34 -8.20 -10.44
CA ASN A 222 37.98 -9.46 -10.82
C ASN A 222 37.11 -10.31 -11.75
N CYS A 223 35.81 -10.03 -11.83
CA CYS A 223 34.85 -10.75 -12.68
C CYS A 223 34.75 -10.11 -14.06
N ARG A 224 34.88 -10.92 -15.11
CA ARG A 224 34.79 -10.43 -16.49
C ARG A 224 33.36 -10.49 -17.02
N LEU A 225 32.60 -11.48 -16.59
CA LEU A 225 31.30 -11.82 -17.17
C LEU A 225 30.38 -12.45 -16.14
N ILE A 226 29.15 -11.98 -16.07
CA ILE A 226 28.08 -12.58 -15.27
C ILE A 226 27.06 -13.16 -16.24
N LYS A 227 26.85 -14.47 -16.22
CA LYS A 227 25.96 -15.19 -17.14
C LYS A 227 24.63 -15.47 -16.43
N PHE A 228 23.52 -15.13 -17.06
CA PHE A 228 22.18 -15.43 -16.57
C PHE A 228 21.50 -16.49 -17.42
N CYS A 229 20.80 -17.40 -16.75
CA CYS A 229 19.85 -18.30 -17.38
C CYS A 229 18.63 -18.57 -16.50
N GLU A 230 17.56 -19.05 -17.12
CA GLU A 230 16.35 -19.48 -16.46
C GLU A 230 16.53 -20.81 -15.72
N PRO A 231 15.78 -21.05 -14.63
CA PRO A 231 15.79 -22.29 -13.88
C PRO A 231 15.68 -23.55 -14.73
N GLN A 232 14.78 -23.57 -15.71
CA GLN A 232 14.56 -24.74 -16.56
C GLN A 232 15.74 -25.11 -17.47
N ASN A 233 16.66 -24.18 -17.71
CA ASN A 233 17.80 -24.36 -18.60
C ASN A 233 19.12 -24.57 -17.84
N PHE A 234 19.17 -24.24 -16.55
CA PHE A 234 20.40 -24.23 -15.76
C PHE A 234 21.11 -25.59 -15.74
N ASP A 235 20.43 -26.68 -15.37
CA ASP A 235 21.05 -28.01 -15.27
C ASP A 235 21.73 -28.45 -16.58
N ALA A 236 21.07 -28.17 -17.72
CA ALA A 236 21.61 -28.54 -19.03
C ALA A 236 22.87 -27.72 -19.37
N ILE A 237 22.89 -26.44 -18.99
CA ILE A 237 24.04 -25.55 -19.15
C ILE A 237 25.19 -25.99 -18.24
N ALA A 238 24.92 -26.18 -16.95
CA ALA A 238 25.89 -26.63 -15.97
C ALA A 238 26.55 -27.96 -16.37
N VAL A 239 25.76 -28.94 -16.80
CA VAL A 239 26.29 -30.23 -17.29
C VAL A 239 27.13 -30.06 -18.55
N ALA A 240 26.74 -29.17 -19.48
CA ALA A 240 27.52 -28.90 -20.68
C ALA A 240 28.89 -28.26 -20.36
N ASP A 241 28.95 -27.47 -19.30
CA ASP A 241 30.17 -26.86 -18.78
C ASP A 241 30.97 -27.80 -17.84
N GLY A 242 30.48 -29.02 -17.61
CA GLY A 242 31.15 -30.04 -16.80
C GLY A 242 30.99 -29.89 -15.30
N VAL A 243 29.98 -29.14 -14.85
CA VAL A 243 29.65 -28.90 -13.45
C VAL A 243 28.83 -30.07 -12.89
N ASP A 244 29.13 -30.49 -11.65
CA ASP A 244 28.33 -31.47 -10.92
C ASP A 244 27.04 -30.81 -10.41
N ILE A 245 25.89 -31.26 -10.92
CA ILE A 245 24.57 -30.73 -10.55
C ILE A 245 23.96 -31.41 -9.31
N ASP A 246 24.46 -32.58 -8.91
CA ASP A 246 24.05 -33.23 -7.65
C ASP A 246 24.81 -32.60 -6.48
N ASN A 247 26.06 -32.20 -6.71
CA ASN A 247 26.93 -31.46 -5.79
C ASN A 247 26.82 -31.97 -4.35
N ARG A 248 27.11 -33.26 -4.17
CA ARG A 248 27.05 -33.95 -2.86
C ARG A 248 25.66 -33.91 -2.19
N GLY A 249 24.60 -33.73 -2.97
CA GLY A 249 23.21 -33.65 -2.51
C GLY A 249 22.73 -32.24 -2.15
N PHE A 250 23.58 -31.21 -2.31
CA PHE A 250 23.20 -29.80 -2.09
C PHE A 250 22.51 -29.18 -3.32
N GLY A 251 22.72 -29.78 -4.50
CA GLY A 251 22.32 -29.18 -5.78
C GLY A 251 23.23 -28.03 -6.20
N THR A 252 23.04 -27.58 -7.44
CA THR A 252 23.81 -26.47 -8.01
C THR A 252 22.84 -25.50 -8.67
N TYR A 253 22.98 -24.22 -8.34
CA TYR A 253 22.16 -23.11 -8.88
C TYR A 253 23.03 -21.90 -9.28
N ALA A 254 24.33 -22.00 -9.06
CA ALA A 254 25.34 -21.08 -9.56
C ALA A 254 26.69 -21.82 -9.68
N TYR A 255 27.63 -21.26 -10.44
CA TYR A 255 29.03 -21.69 -10.44
C TYR A 255 29.96 -20.63 -11.02
N ALA A 256 31.22 -20.64 -10.59
CA ALA A 256 32.30 -19.84 -11.13
C ALA A 256 33.19 -20.63 -12.09
N SER A 257 33.73 -19.96 -13.11
CA SER A 257 34.67 -20.51 -14.09
C SER A 257 36.01 -19.76 -14.03
N SER A 258 37.06 -20.49 -13.67
CA SER A 258 38.44 -20.00 -13.70
C SER A 258 38.99 -19.79 -15.12
N SER A 259 38.34 -20.37 -16.15
CA SER A 259 38.83 -20.31 -17.53
C SER A 259 38.61 -18.96 -18.20
N ASP A 260 37.48 -18.32 -17.88
CA ASP A 260 37.04 -17.05 -18.46
C ASP A 260 36.72 -15.97 -17.41
N PHE A 261 36.91 -16.29 -16.12
CA PHE A 261 36.61 -15.43 -14.98
C PHE A 261 35.15 -14.98 -14.99
N SER A 262 34.25 -15.93 -15.22
CA SER A 262 32.81 -15.71 -15.24
C SER A 262 32.09 -16.44 -14.12
N ILE A 263 30.94 -15.92 -13.71
CA ILE A 263 29.99 -16.65 -12.88
C ILE A 263 28.73 -16.91 -13.72
N THR A 264 28.12 -18.08 -13.56
CA THR A 264 26.82 -18.41 -14.13
C THR A 264 25.81 -18.52 -13.01
N LEU A 265 24.70 -17.80 -13.14
CA LEU A 265 23.68 -17.67 -12.12
C LEU A 265 22.33 -18.14 -12.68
N GLN A 266 21.69 -19.06 -11.95
CA GLN A 266 20.29 -19.38 -12.15
C GLN A 266 19.43 -18.23 -11.65
N MET A 267 18.82 -17.48 -12.56
CA MET A 267 18.01 -16.32 -12.20
C MET A 267 16.59 -16.77 -11.87
N ASP A 268 16.29 -16.91 -10.58
CA ASP A 268 14.97 -17.34 -10.09
C ASP A 268 14.40 -16.30 -9.11
N VAL A 269 13.87 -15.19 -9.64
CA VAL A 269 13.40 -14.06 -8.82
C VAL A 269 12.25 -14.39 -7.86
N ASP A 270 11.60 -15.54 -8.05
CA ASP A 270 10.47 -16.02 -7.25
C ASP A 270 10.87 -17.06 -6.20
N LYS A 271 12.11 -17.55 -6.20
CA LYS A 271 12.60 -18.49 -5.18
C LYS A 271 13.27 -17.78 -4.02
N ASP A 272 12.88 -18.21 -2.82
CA ASP A 272 13.38 -17.75 -1.53
C ASP A 272 14.64 -18.52 -1.10
N TYR A 273 15.73 -18.42 -1.88
CA TYR A 273 17.07 -18.80 -1.43
C TYR A 273 17.99 -17.57 -1.47
N ASP A 274 19.08 -17.59 -0.70
CA ASP A 274 19.97 -16.42 -0.54
C ASP A 274 20.78 -16.14 -1.82
N GLN A 275 20.16 -15.46 -2.79
CA GLN A 275 20.79 -15.08 -4.05
C GLN A 275 21.92 -14.08 -3.84
N LYS A 276 21.81 -13.20 -2.84
CA LYS A 276 22.88 -12.26 -2.54
C LYS A 276 24.11 -13.01 -2.02
N GLY A 277 23.89 -13.96 -1.10
CA GLY A 277 24.93 -14.88 -0.61
C GLY A 277 25.59 -15.62 -1.76
N THR A 278 24.78 -16.28 -2.60
CA THR A 278 25.21 -16.99 -3.82
C THR A 278 26.13 -16.14 -4.70
N VAL A 279 25.75 -14.91 -5.02
CA VAL A 279 26.59 -14.02 -5.85
C VAL A 279 27.92 -13.71 -5.15
N SER A 280 27.90 -13.49 -3.83
CA SER A 280 29.10 -13.20 -3.04
C SER A 280 30.05 -14.41 -3.00
N HIS A 281 29.49 -15.63 -2.89
CA HIS A 281 30.19 -16.91 -2.94
C HIS A 281 30.91 -17.09 -4.28
N GLU A 282 30.18 -17.00 -5.39
CA GLU A 282 30.76 -17.20 -6.72
C GLU A 282 31.79 -16.11 -7.08
N LEU A 283 31.53 -14.86 -6.68
CA LEU A 283 32.52 -13.79 -6.86
C LEU A 283 33.77 -14.00 -5.99
N THR A 284 33.65 -14.65 -4.83
CA THR A 284 34.81 -15.04 -4.03
C THR A 284 35.65 -16.11 -4.73
N HIS A 285 35.04 -17.08 -5.40
CA HIS A 285 35.76 -18.01 -6.28
C HIS A 285 36.53 -17.28 -7.38
N ILE A 286 35.90 -16.28 -8.02
CA ILE A 286 36.59 -15.45 -9.02
C ILE A 286 37.77 -14.67 -8.43
N PHE A 287 37.60 -14.10 -7.25
CA PHE A 287 38.70 -13.43 -6.54
C PHE A 287 39.83 -14.40 -6.23
N ASP A 288 39.51 -15.61 -5.77
CA ASP A 288 40.47 -16.68 -5.51
C ASP A 288 41.31 -16.99 -6.76
N PHE A 289 40.64 -17.26 -7.88
CA PHE A 289 41.27 -17.54 -9.18
C PHE A 289 42.15 -16.40 -9.66
N ALA A 290 41.72 -15.15 -9.45
CA ALA A 290 42.45 -13.95 -9.91
C ALA A 290 43.77 -13.75 -9.16
N HIS A 291 43.91 -14.35 -7.98
CA HIS A 291 45.11 -14.29 -7.15
C HIS A 291 45.97 -15.56 -7.22
N ALA A 292 45.64 -16.48 -8.13
CA ALA A 292 46.46 -17.63 -8.44
C ALA A 292 47.88 -17.20 -8.88
N ASN A 293 48.88 -17.96 -8.47
CA ASN A 293 50.27 -17.72 -8.82
C ASN A 293 51.06 -19.04 -8.89
N TYR A 294 52.37 -18.97 -9.09
CA TYR A 294 53.22 -20.16 -9.26
C TYR A 294 53.15 -21.15 -8.07
N TYR A 295 52.88 -20.65 -6.86
CA TYR A 295 52.81 -21.46 -5.63
C TYR A 295 51.37 -21.84 -5.24
N THR A 296 50.38 -21.19 -5.85
CA THR A 296 48.96 -21.37 -5.56
C THR A 296 48.21 -21.44 -6.90
N TYR A 297 48.26 -22.61 -7.53
CA TYR A 297 47.94 -22.77 -8.95
C TYR A 297 46.47 -22.49 -9.27
N TYR A 298 45.56 -22.82 -8.35
CA TYR A 298 44.13 -22.55 -8.49
C TYR A 298 43.67 -21.28 -7.76
N GLY A 299 44.39 -20.80 -6.74
CA GLY A 299 44.03 -19.56 -6.04
C GLY A 299 44.59 -19.48 -4.62
N ILE A 300 44.31 -18.40 -3.89
CA ILE A 300 44.59 -18.24 -2.45
C ILE A 300 44.16 -19.46 -1.63
N SER A 301 43.07 -20.14 -2.00
CA SER A 301 42.60 -21.36 -1.34
C SER A 301 43.60 -22.52 -1.38
N ASP A 302 44.56 -22.52 -2.32
CA ASP A 302 45.69 -23.46 -2.36
C ASP A 302 46.84 -23.08 -1.40
N SER A 303 46.77 -21.93 -0.73
CA SER A 303 47.84 -21.47 0.13
C SER A 303 47.97 -22.33 1.39
N TYR A 304 49.21 -22.52 1.84
CA TYR A 304 49.49 -23.30 3.06
C TYR A 304 48.75 -22.75 4.29
N GLU A 305 48.62 -21.42 4.40
CA GLU A 305 47.92 -20.79 5.51
C GLU A 305 46.42 -21.13 5.49
N TRP A 306 45.77 -21.01 4.33
CA TRP A 306 44.36 -21.36 4.19
C TRP A 306 44.09 -22.85 4.43
N GLN A 307 44.87 -23.72 3.80
CA GLN A 307 44.73 -25.18 3.99
C GLN A 307 44.87 -25.57 5.46
N ARG A 308 45.78 -24.94 6.19
CA ARG A 308 45.93 -25.17 7.64
C ARG A 308 44.71 -24.70 8.43
N LEU A 309 44.13 -23.54 8.10
CA LEU A 309 42.91 -23.05 8.75
C LEU A 309 41.73 -24.02 8.51
N HIS A 310 41.57 -24.47 7.26
CA HIS A 310 40.57 -25.47 6.89
C HIS A 310 40.77 -26.78 7.65
N GLU A 311 41.98 -27.34 7.69
CA GLU A 311 42.28 -28.59 8.43
C GLU A 311 42.00 -28.50 9.94
N MET A 312 42.22 -27.32 10.55
CA MET A 312 42.00 -27.12 11.98
C MET A 312 40.52 -27.01 12.34
N ALA A 313 39.68 -26.51 11.42
CA ALA A 313 38.27 -26.23 11.69
C ALA A 313 37.37 -26.40 10.43
N PRO A 314 37.35 -27.57 9.79
CA PRO A 314 36.75 -27.73 8.46
C PRO A 314 35.23 -27.53 8.47
N GLY A 315 34.55 -27.86 9.58
CA GLY A 315 33.11 -27.67 9.74
C GLY A 315 32.69 -26.36 10.40
N SER A 316 33.59 -25.38 10.53
CA SER A 316 33.27 -24.14 11.28
C SER A 316 32.30 -23.20 10.56
N LEU A 317 32.15 -23.34 9.24
CA LEU A 317 31.28 -22.49 8.41
C LEU A 317 30.06 -23.24 7.83
N GLY A 318 29.93 -24.54 8.10
CA GLY A 318 28.85 -25.37 7.56
C GLY A 318 29.36 -26.70 7.00
N GLU A 319 28.46 -27.43 6.33
CA GLU A 319 28.77 -28.74 5.73
C GLU A 319 29.25 -28.65 4.28
N TYR A 320 28.94 -27.56 3.58
CA TYR A 320 29.18 -27.42 2.14
C TYR A 320 30.67 -27.34 1.80
N GLY A 321 31.38 -26.35 2.34
CA GLY A 321 32.83 -26.21 2.19
C GLY A 321 33.68 -27.22 2.97
N ARG A 322 33.08 -28.04 3.86
CA ARG A 322 33.84 -28.84 4.85
C ARG A 322 34.92 -29.77 4.30
N ASP A 323 34.70 -30.33 3.12
CA ASP A 323 35.62 -31.29 2.49
C ASP A 323 36.28 -30.71 1.23
N ASP A 324 36.09 -29.42 0.96
CA ASP A 324 36.61 -28.72 -0.23
C ASP A 324 37.16 -27.34 0.16
N THR A 325 38.48 -27.18 0.05
CA THR A 325 39.18 -25.95 0.46
C THR A 325 38.75 -24.71 -0.32
N ALA A 326 38.36 -24.87 -1.58
CA ALA A 326 37.91 -23.76 -2.41
C ALA A 326 36.49 -23.33 -2.02
N GLU A 327 35.58 -24.29 -1.86
CA GLU A 327 34.22 -23.98 -1.38
C GLU A 327 34.23 -23.41 0.04
N PHE A 328 35.10 -23.90 0.92
CA PHE A 328 35.30 -23.32 2.25
C PHE A 328 35.76 -21.86 2.20
N PHE A 329 36.60 -21.51 1.21
CA PHE A 329 37.07 -20.13 1.02
C PHE A 329 35.95 -19.23 0.52
N ALA A 330 35.12 -19.74 -0.40
CA ALA A 330 33.96 -19.04 -0.90
C ALA A 330 32.88 -18.83 0.19
N ASP A 331 32.60 -19.85 1.01
CA ASP A 331 31.71 -19.75 2.19
C ASP A 331 32.21 -18.65 3.15
N ALA A 332 33.52 -18.61 3.41
CA ALA A 332 34.13 -17.59 4.27
C ALA A 332 34.01 -16.18 3.69
N GLY A 333 34.16 -16.03 2.36
CA GLY A 333 34.00 -14.75 1.66
C GLY A 333 32.56 -14.26 1.69
N GLU A 334 31.60 -15.13 1.42
CA GLU A 334 30.18 -14.83 1.54
C GLU A 334 29.82 -14.34 2.94
N MET A 335 30.18 -15.13 3.98
CA MET A 335 29.89 -14.78 5.36
C MET A 335 30.59 -13.49 5.76
N TYR A 336 31.84 -13.27 5.34
CA TYR A 336 32.54 -12.03 5.65
C TYR A 336 31.80 -10.81 5.08
N ILE A 337 31.31 -10.89 3.84
CA ILE A 337 30.64 -9.77 3.17
C ILE A 337 29.26 -9.50 3.78
N ASN A 338 28.46 -10.54 3.97
CA ASN A 338 27.05 -10.39 4.33
C ASN A 338 26.79 -10.50 5.84
N TYR A 339 27.59 -11.29 6.56
CA TYR A 339 27.37 -11.66 7.97
C TYR A 339 28.69 -11.63 8.78
N PRO A 340 29.47 -10.52 8.78
CA PRO A 340 30.81 -10.48 9.35
C PRO A 340 30.89 -10.81 10.84
N ASP A 341 29.84 -10.47 11.61
CA ASP A 341 29.79 -10.79 13.04
C ASP A 341 29.51 -12.29 13.29
N GLU A 342 28.71 -12.92 12.44
CA GLU A 342 28.50 -14.38 12.49
C GLU A 342 29.79 -15.13 12.14
N LEU A 343 30.57 -14.63 11.18
CA LEU A 343 31.88 -15.20 10.86
C LEU A 343 32.87 -15.07 12.04
N LYS A 344 32.89 -13.94 12.75
CA LYS A 344 33.72 -13.76 13.96
C LYS A 344 33.35 -14.75 15.05
N GLU A 345 32.05 -14.96 15.26
CA GLU A 345 31.53 -15.89 16.27
C GLU A 345 31.84 -17.35 15.90
N ALA A 346 31.70 -17.69 14.62
CA ALA A 346 31.98 -19.02 14.10
C ALA A 346 33.48 -19.35 14.16
N ASN A 347 34.33 -18.46 13.62
CA ASN A 347 35.77 -18.66 13.58
C ASN A 347 36.55 -17.34 13.38
N MET A 348 37.07 -16.79 14.48
CA MET A 348 37.86 -15.56 14.48
C MET A 348 39.14 -15.63 13.63
N ASP A 349 39.79 -16.79 13.53
CA ASP A 349 41.01 -16.93 12.73
C ASP A 349 40.71 -16.81 11.23
N ILE A 350 39.58 -17.40 10.78
CA ILE A 350 39.08 -17.25 9.41
C ILE A 350 38.64 -15.81 9.16
N TYR A 351 37.90 -15.19 10.09
CA TYR A 351 37.52 -13.78 9.96
C TYR A 351 38.76 -12.88 9.75
N ASN A 352 39.80 -13.07 10.57
CA ASN A 352 41.03 -12.29 10.47
C ASN A 352 41.76 -12.52 9.14
N PHE A 353 41.76 -13.76 8.64
CA PHE A 353 42.30 -14.08 7.31
C PHE A 353 41.55 -13.32 6.21
N MET A 354 40.21 -13.38 6.21
CA MET A 354 39.39 -12.65 5.23
C MET A 354 39.53 -11.14 5.35
N ASN A 355 39.61 -10.58 6.57
CA ASN A 355 39.81 -9.14 6.76
C ASN A 355 41.16 -8.68 6.20
N ASN A 356 42.23 -9.47 6.36
CA ASN A 356 43.53 -9.12 5.79
C ASN A 356 43.51 -9.05 4.26
N LEU A 357 42.67 -9.88 3.61
CA LEU A 357 42.49 -9.91 2.16
C LEU A 357 41.56 -8.82 1.66
N TYR A 358 40.35 -8.72 2.21
CA TYR A 358 39.26 -7.89 1.69
C TYR A 358 39.27 -6.46 2.26
N GLN A 359 39.81 -6.29 3.47
CA GLN A 359 39.99 -4.98 4.13
C GLN A 359 38.72 -4.12 4.19
N MET A 360 37.56 -4.75 4.34
CA MET A 360 36.27 -4.05 4.38
C MET A 360 35.90 -3.48 5.76
N TYR A 361 36.40 -4.05 6.87
CA TYR A 361 35.94 -3.76 8.23
C TYR A 361 37.05 -3.40 9.22
#